data_AF-I3Y636-F1
#
_entry.id   AF-I3Y636-F1
#
_cell.length_a   1.000
_cell.length_b   1.000
_cell.length_c   1.000
_cell.angle_alpha   90.00
_cell.angle_beta   90.00
_cell.angle_gamma   90.00
#
_symmetry.space_group_name_H-M   'P 1'
#
loop_
_entity.id
_entity.type
_entity.pdbx_description
1 polymer ?
#
loop_
_entity_poly.entity_id
_entity_poly.type
_entity_poly.pdbx_seq_one_letter_code
_entity_poly.pdbx_strand_id
1 'polypeptide(L)'
;MNENLLFGAVLALFVLILLAMLMAGVALKSISTLRRQIREIRQDHQRQNTSLLALHGAMKMISEDVISHGQAQSSVRRTLEHLADQQNEMRLRDVDDGLYPQAIQLIQEGRGREEVRKLCGLTDSEVGLLFSLHGQGLGVGANSTASTRR
;
A
#
# COMPACT_ATOMS: atom_id res chain seq x y z
N MET A 1 -83.97 -22.61 58.36
CA MET A 1 -82.93 -21.56 58.28
C MET A 1 -81.59 -22.10 57.75
N ASN A 2 -81.25 -23.35 58.06
CA ASN A 2 -79.94 -23.95 57.77
C ASN A 2 -79.76 -24.26 56.27
N GLU A 3 -80.84 -24.59 55.57
CA GLU A 3 -80.84 -24.91 54.13
C GLU A 3 -80.54 -23.67 53.27
N ASN A 4 -81.10 -22.50 53.62
CA ASN A 4 -80.82 -21.25 52.92
C ASN A 4 -79.36 -20.80 53.07
N LEU A 5 -78.73 -21.11 54.21
CA LEU A 5 -77.31 -20.83 54.47
C LEU A 5 -76.41 -21.74 53.62
N LEU A 6 -76.78 -23.02 53.48
CA LEU A 6 -76.09 -24.00 52.64
C LEU A 6 -76.17 -23.63 51.16
N PHE A 7 -77.35 -23.24 50.66
CA PHE A 7 -77.52 -22.78 49.28
C PHE A 7 -76.70 -21.51 48.99
N GLY A 8 -76.65 -20.56 49.92
CA GLY A 8 -75.81 -19.36 49.79
C GLY A 8 -74.31 -19.67 49.73
N ALA A 9 -73.84 -20.60 50.56
CA ALA A 9 -72.44 -21.03 50.57
C ALA A 9 -72.02 -21.74 49.27
N VAL A 10 -72.87 -22.63 48.74
CA VAL A 10 -72.61 -23.32 47.47
C VAL A 10 -72.57 -22.33 46.30
N LEU A 11 -73.49 -21.36 46.27
CA LEU A 11 -73.54 -20.35 45.22
C LEU A 11 -72.31 -19.42 45.29
N ALA A 12 -71.88 -19.01 46.48
CA ALA A 12 -70.65 -18.24 46.66
C ALA A 12 -69.39 -19.00 46.22
N LEU A 13 -69.31 -20.30 46.52
CA LEU A 13 -68.20 -21.16 46.09
C LEU A 13 -68.17 -21.31 44.56
N PHE A 14 -69.35 -21.46 43.93
CA PHE A 14 -69.45 -21.54 42.48
C PHE A 14 -68.99 -20.24 41.80
N VAL A 15 -69.39 -19.08 42.33
CA VAL A 15 -68.93 -17.77 41.85
C VAL A 15 -67.42 -17.63 42.00
N LEU A 16 -66.84 -18.04 43.13
CA LEU A 16 -65.39 -18.01 43.35
C LEU A 16 -64.62 -18.88 42.34
N ILE A 17 -65.12 -20.08 42.04
CA ILE A 17 -64.51 -20.98 41.06
C ILE A 17 -64.55 -20.35 39.66
N LEU A 18 -65.69 -19.76 39.27
CA LEU A 18 -65.80 -19.07 37.98
C LEU A 18 -64.84 -17.89 37.89
N LEU A 19 -64.70 -17.11 38.95
CA LEU A 19 -63.79 -15.96 39.00
C LEU A 19 -62.33 -16.39 38.92
N ALA A 20 -61.96 -17.47 39.62
CA ALA A 20 -60.62 -18.05 39.56
C ALA A 20 -60.29 -18.59 38.17
N MET A 21 -61.24 -19.27 37.51
CA MET A 21 -61.07 -19.79 36.15
C MET A 21 -60.90 -18.66 35.13
N LEU A 22 -61.63 -17.55 35.30
CA LEU A 22 -61.53 -16.38 34.43
C LEU A 22 -60.17 -15.67 34.59
N MET A 23 -59.70 -15.49 35.82
CA MET A 23 -58.36 -14.95 36.12
C MET A 23 -57.23 -15.84 35.57
N ALA A 24 -57.34 -17.16 35.73
CA ALA A 24 -56.39 -18.10 35.16
C ALA A 24 -56.35 -18.03 33.63
N GLY A 25 -57.52 -17.88 32.97
CA GLY A 25 -57.61 -17.70 31.53
C GLY A 25 -56.89 -16.43 31.04
N VAL A 26 -57.07 -15.31 31.74
CA VAL A 26 -56.39 -14.03 31.41
C VAL A 26 -54.87 -14.15 31.61
N ALA A 27 -54.43 -14.76 32.72
CA ALA A 27 -53.01 -14.97 33.00
C ALA A 27 -52.33 -15.86 31.94
N LEU A 28 -52.99 -16.93 31.49
CA LEU A 28 -52.46 -17.78 30.43
C LEU A 28 -52.37 -17.03 29.09
N LYS A 29 -53.33 -16.16 28.80
CA LYS A 29 -53.31 -15.33 27.60
C LYS A 29 -52.17 -14.32 27.61
N SER A 30 -51.95 -13.63 28.74
CA SER A 30 -50.87 -12.66 28.88
C SER A 30 -49.48 -13.32 28.79
N ILE A 31 -49.32 -14.50 29.37
CA ILE A 31 -48.08 -15.30 29.25
C ILE A 31 -47.85 -15.72 27.78
N SER A 32 -48.91 -16.11 27.07
CA SER A 32 -48.82 -16.50 25.66
C SER A 32 -48.41 -15.31 24.77
N THR A 33 -49.01 -14.14 24.98
CA THR A 33 -48.63 -12.91 24.24
C THR A 33 -47.21 -12.49 24.55
N LEU A 34 -46.78 -12.57 25.81
CA LEU A 34 -45.42 -12.22 26.21
C LEU A 34 -44.39 -13.19 25.60
N ARG A 35 -44.70 -14.49 25.56
CA ARG A 35 -43.88 -15.50 24.86
C ARG A 35 -43.84 -15.31 23.35
N ARG A 36 -44.85 -14.70 22.73
CA ARG A 36 -44.82 -14.34 21.30
C ARG A 36 -43.90 -13.14 21.08
N GLN A 37 -44.04 -12.09 21.87
CA GLN A 37 -43.17 -10.91 21.80
C GLN A 37 -41.69 -11.25 22.00
N ILE A 38 -41.36 -12.12 22.98
CA ILE A 38 -39.98 -12.58 23.18
C ILE A 38 -39.44 -13.34 21.97
N ARG A 39 -40.29 -14.10 21.27
CA ARG A 39 -39.88 -14.84 20.07
C ARG A 39 -39.63 -13.91 18.88
N GLU A 40 -40.48 -12.91 18.69
CA GLU A 40 -40.29 -11.88 17.67
C GLU A 40 -39.00 -11.08 17.92
N ILE A 41 -38.80 -10.62 19.16
CA ILE A 41 -37.57 -9.91 19.56
C ILE A 41 -36.32 -10.79 19.38
N ARG A 42 -36.39 -12.10 19.72
CA ARG A 42 -35.26 -13.02 19.47
C ARG A 42 -34.97 -13.19 17.98
N GLN A 43 -36.00 -13.27 17.15
CA GLN A 43 -35.82 -13.37 15.70
C GLN A 43 -35.17 -12.12 15.12
N ASP A 44 -35.56 -10.94 15.59
CA ASP A 44 -34.94 -9.68 15.19
C ASP A 44 -33.48 -9.57 15.67
N HIS A 45 -33.18 -9.98 16.90
CA HIS A 45 -31.79 -10.05 17.37
C HIS A 45 -30.94 -11.03 16.56
N GLN A 46 -31.49 -12.17 16.15
CA GLN A 46 -30.76 -13.16 15.36
C GLN A 46 -30.50 -12.66 13.93
N ARG A 47 -31.42 -11.89 13.36
CA ARG A 47 -31.22 -11.18 12.09
C ARG A 47 -30.16 -10.07 12.22
N GLN A 48 -30.19 -9.30 13.30
CA GLN A 48 -29.17 -8.27 13.55
C GLN A 48 -27.76 -8.86 13.74
N ASN A 49 -27.63 -9.96 14.48
CA ASN A 49 -26.34 -10.63 14.66
C ASN A 49 -25.79 -11.22 13.35
N THR A 50 -26.65 -11.78 12.49
CA THR A 50 -26.22 -12.28 11.18
C THR A 50 -25.79 -11.16 10.25
N SER A 51 -26.48 -10.02 10.26
CA SER A 51 -26.04 -8.82 9.52
C SER A 51 -24.73 -8.24 10.06
N LEU A 52 -24.54 -8.21 11.39
CA LEU A 52 -23.27 -7.77 11.98
C LEU A 52 -22.12 -8.72 11.64
N LEU A 53 -22.33 -10.04 11.66
CA LEU A 53 -21.32 -11.00 11.22
C LEU A 53 -20.96 -10.84 9.75
N ALA A 54 -21.95 -10.62 8.88
CA ALA A 54 -21.72 -10.36 7.46
C ALA A 54 -20.94 -9.06 7.24
N LEU A 55 -21.27 -8.00 7.98
CA LEU A 55 -20.55 -6.72 7.92
C LEU A 55 -19.11 -6.86 8.42
N HIS A 56 -18.89 -7.62 9.50
CA HIS A 56 -17.55 -7.90 10.02
C HIS A 56 -16.71 -8.72 9.03
N GLY A 57 -17.34 -9.68 8.34
CA GLY A 57 -16.71 -10.43 7.25
C GLY A 57 -16.31 -9.54 6.07
N ALA A 58 -17.20 -8.65 5.64
CA ALA A 58 -16.90 -7.67 4.59
C ALA A 58 -15.79 -6.69 5.01
N MET A 59 -15.79 -6.21 6.25
CA MET A 59 -14.77 -5.33 6.78
C MET A 59 -13.39 -6.02 6.86
N LYS A 60 -13.35 -7.31 7.22
CA LYS A 60 -12.12 -8.10 7.21
C LYS A 60 -11.57 -8.27 5.79
N MET A 61 -12.43 -8.57 4.81
CA MET A 61 -12.04 -8.70 3.40
C MET A 61 -11.49 -7.38 2.85
N ILE A 62 -12.15 -6.25 3.13
CA ILE A 62 -11.66 -4.92 2.73
C ILE A 62 -10.31 -4.63 3.40
N SER A 63 -10.13 -5.00 4.66
CA SER A 63 -8.86 -4.78 5.37
C SER A 63 -7.71 -5.59 4.77
N GLU A 64 -7.95 -6.85 4.41
CA GLU A 64 -6.97 -7.69 3.69
C GLU A 64 -6.65 -7.13 2.30
N ASP A 65 -7.65 -6.64 1.57
CA ASP A 65 -7.46 -6.06 0.23
C ASP A 65 -6.66 -4.75 0.26
N VAL A 66 -6.94 -3.86 1.22
CA VAL A 66 -6.17 -2.62 1.42
C VAL A 66 -4.71 -2.92 1.79
N ILE A 67 -4.46 -3.95 2.59
CA ILE A 67 -3.08 -4.40 2.88
C ILE A 67 -2.41 -4.91 1.61
N SER A 68 -3.12 -5.69 0.77
CA SER A 68 -2.60 -6.19 -0.51
C SER A 68 -2.24 -5.04 -1.47
N HIS A 69 -3.10 -4.02 -1.55
CA HIS A 69 -2.89 -2.84 -2.38
C HIS A 69 -1.72 -1.99 -1.84
N GLY A 70 -1.59 -1.85 -0.52
CA GLY A 70 -0.44 -1.20 0.09
C GLY A 70 0.88 -1.91 -0.24
N GLN A 71 0.88 -3.25 -0.23
CA GLN A 71 2.04 -4.04 -0.63
C GLN A 71 2.38 -3.87 -2.11
N ALA A 72 1.38 -3.93 -2.99
CA ALA A 72 1.56 -3.72 -4.43
C ALA A 72 2.08 -2.31 -4.76
N GLN A 73 1.57 -1.28 -4.08
CA GLN A 73 2.08 0.09 -4.23
C GLN A 73 3.53 0.21 -3.74
N SER A 74 3.88 -0.46 -2.64
CA SER A 74 5.26 -0.49 -2.12
C SER A 74 6.20 -1.21 -3.09
N SER A 75 5.77 -2.29 -3.74
CA SER A 75 6.60 -2.99 -4.72
C SER A 75 6.79 -2.13 -5.97
N VAL A 76 5.72 -1.52 -6.50
CA VAL A 76 5.82 -0.61 -7.65
C VAL A 76 6.76 0.55 -7.37
N ARG A 77 6.68 1.14 -6.17
CA ARG A 77 7.57 2.24 -5.77
C ARG A 77 9.04 1.79 -5.71
N ARG A 78 9.32 0.61 -5.15
CA ARG A 78 10.68 0.04 -5.16
C ARG A 78 11.18 -0.25 -6.58
N THR A 79 10.31 -0.75 -7.46
CA THR A 79 10.68 -0.97 -8.87
C THR A 79 10.99 0.34 -9.57
N LEU A 80 10.20 1.40 -9.32
CA LEU A 80 10.45 2.73 -9.87
C LEU A 80 11.75 3.35 -9.35
N GLU A 81 12.03 3.22 -8.05
CA GLU A 81 13.31 3.67 -7.47
C GLU A 81 14.49 2.93 -8.12
N HIS A 82 14.39 1.60 -8.26
CA HIS A 82 15.44 0.83 -8.93
C HIS A 82 15.62 1.21 -10.41
N LEU A 83 14.52 1.49 -11.11
CA LEU A 83 14.58 1.91 -12.52
C LEU A 83 15.17 3.31 -12.67
N ALA A 84 14.88 4.21 -11.72
CA ALA A 84 15.46 5.55 -11.68
C ALA A 84 16.98 5.49 -11.41
N ASP A 85 17.41 4.61 -10.51
CA ASP A 85 18.83 4.37 -10.24
C ASP A 85 19.56 3.83 -11.49
N GLN A 86 18.97 2.86 -12.18
CA GLN A 86 19.51 2.32 -13.43
C GLN A 86 19.59 3.38 -14.54
N GLN A 87 18.57 4.23 -14.67
CA GLN A 87 18.61 5.34 -15.62
C GLN A 87 19.70 6.36 -15.29
N ASN A 88 19.90 6.64 -14.01
CA ASN A 88 20.96 7.56 -13.59
C ASN A 88 22.35 6.97 -13.92
N GLU A 89 22.57 5.69 -13.63
CA GLU A 89 23.83 5.00 -13.95
C GLU A 89 24.09 4.97 -15.47
N MET A 90 23.08 4.66 -16.29
CA MET A 90 23.20 4.71 -17.75
C MET A 90 23.48 6.13 -18.25
N ARG A 91 22.85 7.15 -17.66
CA ARG A 91 23.06 8.55 -18.06
C ARG A 91 24.46 9.05 -17.71
N LEU A 92 25.03 8.64 -16.57
CA LEU A 92 26.43 8.93 -16.26
C LEU A 92 27.36 8.26 -17.28
N ARG A 93 27.07 7.01 -17.65
CA ARG A 93 27.89 6.26 -18.60
C ARG A 93 27.84 6.81 -20.02
N ASP A 94 26.67 7.23 -20.50
CA ASP A 94 26.49 7.75 -21.88
C ASP A 94 27.15 9.12 -22.10
N VAL A 95 27.26 9.94 -21.03
CA VAL A 95 27.97 11.23 -21.09
C VAL A 95 29.49 11.02 -21.23
N ASP A 96 30.04 9.97 -20.63
CA ASP A 96 31.48 9.68 -20.65
C ASP A 96 31.92 8.80 -21.84
N ASP A 97 31.09 7.86 -22.30
CA ASP A 97 31.47 6.91 -23.37
C ASP A 97 31.65 7.57 -24.77
N GLY A 98 31.15 8.79 -24.99
CA GLY A 98 31.27 9.47 -26.29
C GLY A 98 32.52 10.36 -26.44
N LEU A 99 32.82 11.17 -25.42
CA LEU A 99 33.79 12.26 -25.53
C LEU A 99 35.23 11.83 -25.24
N TYR A 100 35.41 10.95 -24.25
CA TYR A 100 36.75 10.47 -23.86
C TYR A 100 37.38 9.54 -24.91
N PRO A 101 36.68 8.53 -25.48
CA PRO A 101 37.25 7.69 -26.52
C PRO A 101 37.60 8.48 -27.79
N GLN A 102 36.77 9.47 -28.15
CA GLN A 102 37.04 10.36 -29.27
C GLN A 102 38.28 11.24 -29.01
N ALA A 103 38.43 11.78 -27.80
CA ALA A 103 39.61 12.54 -27.42
C ALA A 103 40.89 11.67 -27.44
N ILE A 104 40.81 10.43 -26.95
CA ILE A 104 41.92 9.47 -26.98
C ILE A 104 42.34 9.17 -28.43
N GLN A 105 41.39 8.98 -29.34
CA GLN A 105 41.68 8.77 -30.76
C GLN A 105 42.39 9.99 -31.39
N LEU A 106 41.89 11.20 -31.15
CA LEU A 106 42.51 12.42 -31.68
C LEU A 106 43.93 12.63 -31.14
N ILE A 107 44.18 12.27 -29.87
CA ILE A 107 45.51 12.29 -29.27
C ILE A 107 46.43 11.29 -29.97
N GLN A 108 45.97 10.08 -30.23
CA GLN A 108 46.75 9.06 -30.96
C GLN A 108 47.03 9.46 -32.41
N GLU A 109 46.12 10.20 -33.04
CA GLU A 109 46.31 10.80 -34.38
C GLU A 109 47.28 12.00 -34.40
N GLY A 110 47.81 12.42 -33.25
CA GLY A 110 48.79 13.50 -33.15
C GLY A 110 48.22 14.91 -33.15
N ARG A 111 46.91 15.05 -32.90
CA ARG A 111 46.26 16.37 -32.81
C ARG A 111 46.81 17.17 -31.62
N GLY A 112 46.87 18.49 -31.79
CA GLY A 112 47.38 19.39 -30.76
C GLY A 112 46.47 19.45 -29.54
N ARG A 113 47.07 19.65 -28.35
CA ARG A 113 46.36 19.70 -27.06
C ARG A 113 45.16 20.65 -27.04
N GLU A 114 45.34 21.83 -27.62
CA GLU A 114 44.32 22.88 -27.69
C GLU A 114 43.14 22.50 -28.60
N GLU A 115 43.43 21.73 -29.64
CA GLU A 115 42.46 21.32 -30.65
C GLU A 115 41.55 20.20 -30.10
N VAL A 116 42.15 19.21 -29.43
CA VAL A 116 41.43 18.14 -28.72
C VAL A 116 40.52 18.72 -27.63
N ARG A 117 41.02 19.70 -26.86
CA ARG A 117 40.25 20.40 -25.82
C ARG A 117 38.97 21.03 -26.36
N LYS A 118 39.08 21.74 -27.49
CA LYS A 118 37.94 22.45 -28.10
C LYS A 118 36.96 21.50 -28.79
N LEU A 119 37.45 20.46 -29.47
CA LEU A 119 36.63 19.50 -30.20
C LEU A 119 35.81 18.61 -29.28
N CYS A 120 36.39 18.18 -28.15
CA CYS A 120 35.74 17.27 -27.20
C CYS A 120 35.16 17.97 -25.97
N GLY A 121 35.24 19.30 -25.88
CA GLY A 121 34.65 20.09 -24.80
C GLY A 121 35.22 19.81 -23.41
N LEU A 122 36.48 19.35 -23.34
CA LEU A 122 37.14 18.91 -22.11
C LEU A 122 37.74 20.09 -21.32
N THR A 123 37.89 19.92 -20.01
CA THR A 123 38.61 20.86 -19.13
C THR A 123 40.13 20.75 -19.28
N ASP A 124 40.88 21.77 -18.87
CA ASP A 124 42.35 21.78 -18.95
C ASP A 124 43.03 20.64 -18.19
N SER A 125 42.44 20.26 -17.06
CA SER A 125 42.85 19.13 -16.23
C SER A 125 42.62 17.79 -16.93
N GLU A 126 41.47 17.59 -17.56
CA GLU A 126 41.11 16.34 -18.24
C GLU A 126 41.99 16.10 -19.46
N VAL A 127 42.19 17.13 -20.29
CA VAL A 127 43.08 17.04 -21.45
C VAL A 127 44.53 16.79 -21.02
N GLY A 128 44.99 17.46 -19.96
CA GLY A 128 46.33 17.23 -19.43
C GLY A 128 46.57 15.78 -18.99
N LEU A 129 45.57 15.18 -18.34
CA LEU A 129 45.62 13.79 -17.92
C LEU A 129 45.64 12.82 -19.12
N LEU A 130 44.76 13.03 -20.10
CA LEU A 130 44.68 12.18 -21.29
C LEU A 130 45.98 12.20 -22.12
N PHE A 131 46.61 13.37 -22.28
CA PHE A 131 47.91 13.48 -22.96
C PHE A 131 49.05 12.83 -22.16
N SER A 132 49.00 12.84 -20.83
CA SER A 132 50.00 12.13 -19.99
C SER A 132 49.90 10.61 -20.13
N LEU A 133 48.67 10.09 -20.23
CA LEU A 133 48.38 8.66 -20.32
C LEU A 133 48.56 8.11 -21.75
N HIS A 134 48.11 8.85 -22.77
CA HIS A 134 48.05 8.36 -24.17
C HIS A 134 49.00 9.09 -25.14
N GLY A 135 49.61 10.20 -24.73
CA GLY A 135 50.52 10.99 -25.56
C GLY A 135 51.95 10.44 -25.65
N GLN A 136 52.25 9.28 -25.03
CA GLN A 136 53.59 8.69 -24.95
C GLN A 136 54.16 8.21 -26.31
N GLY A 137 53.46 8.43 -27.43
CA GLY A 137 53.96 8.21 -28.79
C GLY A 137 54.32 9.48 -29.58
N LEU A 138 54.00 10.69 -29.09
CA LEU A 138 54.10 11.94 -29.87
C LEU A 138 55.13 12.95 -29.34
N GLY A 139 55.96 12.51 -28.39
CA GLY A 139 56.93 13.35 -27.67
C GLY A 139 58.39 13.22 -28.12
N VAL A 140 58.69 12.85 -29.37
CA VAL A 140 60.07 12.90 -29.90
C VAL A 140 60.06 13.58 -31.28
N GLY A 141 60.07 14.91 -31.30
CA GLY A 141 60.12 15.62 -32.59
C GLY A 141 59.96 17.13 -32.56
N ALA A 142 60.29 17.86 -31.48
CA ALA A 142 60.30 19.32 -31.53
C ALA A 142 61.17 19.95 -30.42
N ASN A 143 62.48 19.69 -30.43
CA ASN A 143 63.49 20.66 -29.98
C ASN A 143 64.91 20.14 -30.28
N SER A 144 65.33 20.29 -31.53
CA SER A 144 66.73 20.15 -31.93
C SER A 144 66.96 21.02 -33.15
N THR A 145 67.13 22.32 -32.94
CA THR A 145 67.96 23.21 -33.78
C THR A 145 68.04 24.60 -33.15
N ALA A 146 69.14 24.90 -32.47
CA ALA A 146 69.77 26.23 -32.45
C ALA A 146 71.12 26.19 -31.71
N SER A 147 72.08 25.45 -32.27
CA SER A 147 73.51 25.75 -32.11
C SER A 147 74.02 26.16 -33.49
N THR A 148 74.29 27.45 -33.69
CA THR A 148 75.14 27.96 -34.78
C THR A 148 75.70 29.33 -34.38
N ARG A 149 76.92 29.30 -33.83
CA ARG A 149 78.08 30.04 -34.33
C ARG A 149 77.89 31.56 -34.61
N ARG A 150 78.18 32.40 -33.61
CA ARG A 150 79.20 33.46 -33.69
C ARG A 150 79.51 34.03 -32.32
#